data_AF-A0A3N5QHQ3-F1
#
_entry.id   AF-A0A3N5QHQ3-F1
#
_cell.length_a   1.000
_cell.length_b   1.000
_cell.length_c   1.000
_cell.angle_alpha   90.00
_cell.angle_beta   90.00
_cell.angle_gamma   90.00
#
_symmetry.space_group_name_H-M   'P 1'
#
loop_
_entity.id
_entity.type
_entity.pdbx_description
1 polymer ?
#
loop_
_entity_poly.entity_id
_entity_poly.type
_entity_poly.pdbx_seq_one_letter_code
_entity_poly.pdbx_strand_id
1 'polypeptide(L)' 'VHFLLENGVLSTGIKYPVVPRGDEEIRFQVNGNHTALDIDTVLEILDRYKKKK' A
#
# COMPACT_ATOMS: atom_id res chain seq x y z
N VAL A 1 5.06 0.00 5.78
CA VAL A 1 3.62 -0.37 5.76
C VAL A 1 2.81 0.13 6.97
N HIS A 2 3.42 0.52 8.10
CA HIS A 2 2.65 0.90 9.31
C HIS A 2 1.62 2.01 9.07
N PHE A 3 2.00 3.08 8.35
CA PHE A 3 1.10 4.17 7.98
C PHE A 3 -0.16 3.69 7.24
N LEU A 4 -0.04 2.69 6.36
CA LEU A 4 -1.19 2.13 5.64
C LEU A 4 -2.12 1.39 6.61
N LEU A 5 -1.56 0.58 7.51
CA LEU A 5 -2.34 -0.16 8.51
C LEU A 5 -3.10 0.77 9.46
N GLU A 6 -2.46 1.84 9.94
CA GLU A 6 -3.08 2.85 10.79
C GLU A 6 -4.23 3.60 10.09
N ASN A 7 -4.21 3.64 8.75
CA ASN A 7 -5.25 4.26 7.92
C ASN A 7 -6.23 3.22 7.34
N GLY A 8 -6.27 1.99 7.87
CA GLY A 8 -7.24 0.97 7.49
C GLY A 8 -6.90 0.17 6.23
N VAL A 9 -5.68 0.31 5.68
CA VAL A 9 -5.23 -0.40 4.48
C VAL A 9 -4.22 -1.48 4.84
N LEU A 10 -4.65 -2.74 4.74
CA LEU A 10 -3.76 -3.90 4.91
C LEU A 10 -2.95 -4.13 3.63
N SER A 11 -1.63 -4.07 3.72
CA SER A 11 -0.71 -4.31 2.59
C SER A 11 0.50 -5.12 3.04
N THR A 12 1.14 -5.82 2.10
CA THR A 12 2.33 -6.63 2.38
C THR A 12 3.56 -5.91 1.88
N GLY A 13 4.52 -5.68 2.77
CA GLY A 13 5.87 -5.28 2.39
C GLY A 13 6.66 -6.51 1.96
N ILE A 14 7.21 -6.48 0.74
CA ILE A 14 8.09 -7.52 0.21
C ILE A 14 9.52 -7.02 0.35
N LYS A 15 10.35 -7.85 1.00
CA LYS A 15 11.75 -7.55 1.31
C LYS A 15 12.62 -8.78 1.11
N TYR A 16 13.94 -8.60 1.18
CA TYR A 16 14.89 -9.72 1.18
C TYR A 16 14.51 -10.80 2.21
N PRO A 17 14.59 -12.11 1.87
CA PRO A 17 15.18 -12.70 0.65
C PRO A 17 14.22 -12.84 -0.55
N VAL A 18 12.98 -12.35 -0.43
CA VAL A 18 11.95 -12.52 -1.47
C VAL A 18 12.25 -11.63 -2.69
N VAL A 19 12.85 -10.46 -2.46
CA VAL A 19 13.38 -9.55 -3.48
C VAL A 19 14.83 -9.18 -3.15
N PRO A 20 15.67 -8.81 -4.13
CA PRO A 20 17.00 -8.28 -3.87
C PRO A 20 17.00 -7.09 -2.90
N ARG A 21 18.12 -6.86 -2.22
CA ARG A 21 18.28 -5.70 -1.35
C ARG A 21 18.28 -4.42 -2.20
N GLY A 22 17.52 -3.41 -1.80
CA GLY A 22 17.33 -2.18 -2.58
C GLY A 22 16.10 -2.21 -3.50
N ASP A 23 15.54 -3.39 -3.75
CA ASP A 23 14.33 -3.59 -4.55
C ASP A 23 13.10 -3.87 -3.65
N GLU A 24 13.10 -3.38 -2.41
CA GLU A 24 11.97 -3.55 -1.51
C GLU A 24 10.72 -2.83 -2.03
N GLU A 25 9.59 -3.52 -2.02
CA GLU A 25 8.32 -2.99 -2.53
C GLU A 25 7.16 -3.21 -1.55
N ILE A 26 6.08 -2.45 -1.73
CA ILE A 26 4.80 -2.71 -1.08
C ILE A 26 3.85 -3.21 -2.15
N ARG A 27 3.33 -4.43 -2.00
CA ARG A 27 2.42 -5.04 -2.96
C ARG A 27 0.97 -4.89 -2.50
N PHE A 28 0.15 -4.33 -3.39
CA PHE A 28 -1.30 -4.28 -3.26
C PHE A 28 -1.92 -5.39 -4.10
N GLN A 29 -2.96 -6.04 -3.58
CA GLN A 29 -3.71 -7.07 -4.27
C GLN A 29 -5.13 -6.57 -4.47
N VAL A 30 -5.52 -6.37 -5.73
CA VAL A 30 -6.88 -5.95 -6.10
C VAL A 30 -7.61 -7.17 -6.66
N ASN A 31 -8.88 -7.32 -6.28
CA ASN A 31 -9.77 -8.36 -6.79
C ASN A 31 -11.12 -7.75 -7.20
N GLY A 32 -11.98 -8.55 -7.84
CA GLY A 32 -13.27 -8.10 -8.38
C GLY A 32 -14.31 -7.65 -7.34
N ASN A 33 -14.06 -7.86 -6.04
CA ASN A 33 -14.94 -7.37 -4.97
C ASN A 33 -14.58 -5.95 -4.51
N HIS A 34 -13.43 -5.41 -4.91
CA HIS A 34 -13.10 -4.02 -4.61
C HIS A 34 -13.95 -3.09 -5.47
N THR A 35 -14.54 -2.11 -4.82
CA THR A 35 -15.29 -1.02 -5.44
C THR A 35 -14.33 0.08 -5.89
N ALA A 36 -14.82 0.99 -6.74
CA ALA A 36 -14.07 2.21 -7.09
C ALA A 36 -13.70 3.01 -5.82
N LEU A 37 -14.63 3.10 -4.86
CA LEU A 37 -14.42 3.78 -3.59
C LEU A 37 -13.26 3.19 -2.79
N ASP A 38 -13.10 1.86 -2.79
CA ASP A 38 -11.97 1.22 -2.09
C ASP A 38 -10.63 1.65 -2.71
N ILE A 39 -10.56 1.71 -4.04
CA ILE A 39 -9.36 2.15 -4.75
C ILE A 39 -9.08 3.63 -4.51
N ASP A 40 -10.10 4.48 -4.63
CA ASP A 40 -9.98 5.92 -4.40
C ASP A 40 -9.51 6.22 -2.96
N THR A 41 -10.05 5.49 -1.98
CA THR A 41 -9.65 5.61 -0.56
C THR A 41 -8.16 5.33 -0.38
N VAL A 42 -7.65 4.25 -1.00
CA VAL A 42 -6.21 3.92 -0.93
C VAL A 42 -5.36 5.01 -1.61
N LEU A 43 -5.79 5.52 -2.77
CA LEU A 43 -5.08 6.58 -3.48
C LEU A 43 -5.02 7.88 -2.67
N GLU A 44 -6.11 8.27 -2.01
CA GLU A 44 -6.14 9.42 -1.11
C GLU A 44 -5.19 9.25 0.08
N ILE A 45 -5.14 8.06 0.68
CA ILE A 45 -4.20 7.75 1.77
C ILE A 45 -2.75 7.88 1.30
N LEU A 46 -2.43 7.37 0.11
CA LEU A 46 -1.10 7.46 -0.48
C LEU A 46 -0.71 8.92 -0.80
N ASP A 47 -1.63 9.71 -1.33
CA ASP A 47 -1.42 11.13 -1.60
C ASP A 47 -1.17 11.93 -0.30
N ARG A 48 -1.94 11.66 0.75
CA ARG A 48 -1.70 12.23 2.10
C ARG A 48 -0.32 11.87 2.64
N TYR A 49 0.12 10.62 2.47
CA TYR A 49 1.47 10.21 2.87
C TYR A 49 2.54 10.99 2.11
N LYS A 50 2.37 11.14 0.78
CA LYS A 50 3.29 11.87 -0.09
C LYS A 50 3.38 13.35 0.29
N LYS A 51 2.25 14.00 0.62
CA LYS A 51 2.20 15.42 1.02
C LYS A 51 2.74 15.68 2.43
N LYS A 52 2.74 14.66 3.30
CA LYS A 52 3.29 14.74 4.67
C LYS A 52 4.82 14.63 4.69
N LYS A 53 5.41 14.03 3.65
CA LYS A 53 6.87 13.91 3.46
C LYS A 53 7.42 15.08 2.66
#